data_AF-Q63IV7-F1
#
_entry.id   AF-Q63IV7-F1
#
_cell.length_a   1.000
_cell.length_b   1.000
_cell.length_c   1.000
_cell.angle_alpha   90.00
_cell.angle_beta   90.00
_cell.angle_gamma   90.00
#
_symmetry.space_group_name_H-M   'P 1'
#
loop_
_entity.id
_entity.type
_entity.pdbx_description
1 polymer ?
#
loop_
_entity_poly.entity_id
_entity_poly.type
_entity_poly.pdbx_seq_one_letter_code
_entity_poly.pdbx_strand_id
1 'polypeptide(L)'
;MTHHALIEAAKAAREKAYAPYSNFKVGAALVTNDGKVFHGCNVENASYGLCNCAERTALFSALAAGYRPGEFAAIAVVGETHGPIAPCGACRQVMIELGKPTLEVVLTNMQGDVRVTSAGDLLPDAFYLA
;
A
#
# COMPACT_ATOMS: atom_id res chain seq x y z
N MET A 1 -7.89 6.08 -13.07
CA MET A 1 -6.60 6.77 -12.83
C MET A 1 -5.49 5.97 -13.51
N THR A 2 -4.47 6.59 -14.10
CA THR A 2 -3.35 5.85 -14.71
C THR A 2 -2.37 5.37 -13.63
N HIS A 3 -1.58 4.32 -13.91
CA HIS A 3 -0.54 3.86 -12.99
C HIS A 3 0.48 4.95 -12.67
N HIS A 4 0.89 5.72 -13.68
CA HIS A 4 1.81 6.84 -13.49
C HIS A 4 1.28 7.87 -12.48
N ALA A 5 0.02 8.30 -12.62
CA ALA A 5 -0.58 9.25 -11.69
C ALA A 5 -0.68 8.68 -10.27
N LEU A 6 -1.01 7.39 -10.14
CA LEU A 6 -1.11 6.72 -8.84
C LEU A 6 0.26 6.57 -8.15
N ILE A 7 1.31 6.29 -8.93
CA ILE A 7 2.70 6.27 -8.46
C ILE A 7 3.13 7.63 -7.94
N GLU A 8 2.83 8.72 -8.66
CA GLU A 8 3.17 10.07 -8.21
C GLU A 8 2.44 10.43 -6.90
N ALA A 9 1.18 10.02 -6.75
CA ALA A 9 0.45 10.15 -5.49
C ALA A 9 1.12 9.37 -4.34
N ALA A 10 1.59 8.14 -4.60
CA ALA A 10 2.31 7.34 -3.61
C ALA A 10 3.66 7.96 -3.22
N LYS A 11 4.40 8.55 -4.18
CA LYS A 11 5.63 9.30 -3.90
C LYS A 11 5.36 10.53 -3.03
N ALA A 12 4.30 11.28 -3.33
CA ALA A 12 3.90 12.42 -2.49
C ALA A 12 3.49 11.99 -1.08
N ALA A 13 2.88 10.81 -0.93
CA ALA A 13 2.55 10.24 0.38
C ALA A 13 3.80 9.82 1.17
N ARG A 14 4.81 9.24 0.50
CA ARG A 14 6.09 8.82 1.10
C ARG A 14 6.77 9.95 1.88
N GLU A 15 6.70 11.17 1.37
CA GLU A 15 7.36 12.32 2.03
C GLU A 15 6.76 12.68 3.39
N LYS A 16 5.56 12.18 3.70
CA LYS A 16 4.88 12.36 4.99
C LYS A 16 5.21 11.28 6.02
N ALA A 17 6.03 10.28 5.65
CA ALA A 17 6.39 9.18 6.53
C ALA A 17 7.06 9.65 7.82
N TYR A 18 6.61 9.10 8.95
CA TYR A 18 7.29 9.22 10.24
C TYR A 18 8.13 7.97 10.45
N ALA A 19 9.40 8.03 10.07
CA ALA A 19 10.31 6.88 10.14
C ALA A 19 11.69 7.23 10.74
N PRO A 20 11.76 7.82 11.96
CA PRO A 20 13.03 8.24 12.54
C PRO A 20 13.92 7.08 13.02
N TYR A 21 13.37 5.87 13.17
CA TYR A 21 14.11 4.73 13.70
C TYR A 21 14.81 3.97 12.58
N SER A 22 14.11 3.66 11.49
CA SER A 22 14.71 2.96 10.34
C SER A 22 15.33 3.89 9.31
N ASN A 23 14.88 5.15 9.25
CA ASN A 23 15.13 6.07 8.14
C ASN A 23 14.64 5.55 6.77
N PHE A 24 13.76 4.55 6.76
CA PHE A 24 13.21 3.94 5.56
C PHE A 24 11.77 4.40 5.33
N LYS A 25 11.59 5.34 4.40
CA LYS A 25 10.27 5.90 4.05
C LYS A 25 9.59 5.07 2.97
N VAL A 26 8.33 4.74 3.22
CA VAL A 26 7.42 4.06 2.29
C VAL A 26 6.18 4.92 2.09
N GLY A 27 5.74 5.04 0.85
CA GLY A 27 4.48 5.68 0.48
C GLY A 27 3.54 4.72 -0.22
N ALA A 28 2.24 4.94 -0.05
CA ALA A 28 1.20 4.22 -0.76
C ALA A 28 0.08 5.18 -1.20
N ALA A 29 -0.55 4.86 -2.32
CA ALA A 29 -1.76 5.53 -2.77
C ALA A 29 -2.77 4.48 -3.23
N LEU A 30 -3.94 4.48 -2.60
CA LEU A 30 -5.06 3.60 -2.92
C LEU A 30 -6.10 4.39 -3.71
N VAL A 31 -6.55 3.87 -4.84
CA VAL A 31 -7.67 4.44 -5.61
C VAL A 31 -8.89 3.54 -5.48
N THR A 32 -10.02 4.14 -5.12
CA THR A 32 -11.32 3.47 -5.02
C THR A 32 -11.97 3.30 -6.39
N ASN A 33 -13.01 2.47 -6.47
CA ASN A 33 -13.74 2.22 -7.72
C ASN A 33 -14.43 3.48 -8.29
N ASP A 34 -14.79 4.44 -7.43
CA ASP A 34 -15.34 5.74 -7.81
C ASP A 34 -14.23 6.81 -8.07
N GLY A 35 -12.96 6.43 -7.98
CA GLY A 35 -11.82 7.27 -8.36
C GLY A 35 -11.24 8.16 -7.25
N LYS A 36 -11.73 8.07 -6.01
CA LYS A 36 -11.14 8.78 -4.87
C LYS A 36 -9.79 8.17 -4.50
N VAL A 37 -8.83 9.02 -4.14
CA VAL A 37 -7.47 8.60 -3.77
C VAL A 37 -7.24 8.78 -2.28
N PHE A 38 -6.72 7.74 -1.63
CA PHE A 38 -6.30 7.74 -0.23
C PHE A 38 -4.79 7.55 -0.13
N HIS A 39 -4.12 8.47 0.55
CA HIS A 39 -2.68 8.42 0.76
C HIS A 39 -2.33 7.67 2.04
N GLY A 40 -1.23 6.91 2.00
CA GLY A 40 -0.65 6.25 3.16
C GLY A 40 0.86 6.41 3.20
N CYS A 41 1.40 6.46 4.41
CA CYS A 41 2.84 6.43 4.67
C CYS A 41 3.10 5.55 5.90
N ASN A 42 4.33 5.06 6.05
CA ASN A 42 4.70 4.34 7.26
C ASN A 42 4.84 5.30 8.45
N VAL A 43 4.39 4.82 9.61
CA VAL A 43 4.47 5.53 10.89
C VAL A 43 5.08 4.58 11.90
N GLU A 44 6.28 4.92 12.34
CA GLU A 44 7.05 4.13 13.29
C GLU A 44 6.76 4.50 14.74
N ASN A 45 7.21 3.65 15.65
CA ASN A 45 7.11 3.85 17.08
C ASN A 45 8.32 3.22 17.78
N ALA A 46 8.71 3.74 18.95
CA ALA A 46 9.77 3.17 19.77
C ALA A 46 9.50 1.70 20.16
N SER A 47 8.22 1.34 20.35
CA SER A 47 7.80 -0.06 20.46
C SER A 47 7.52 -0.61 19.06
N TYR A 48 8.51 -1.29 18.47
CA TYR A 48 8.51 -1.62 17.04
C TYR A 48 7.32 -2.47 16.58
N GLY A 49 6.70 -3.24 17.48
CA GLY A 49 5.46 -3.97 17.18
C GLY A 49 4.27 -3.08 16.82
N LEU A 50 4.33 -1.79 17.14
CA LEU A 50 3.29 -0.79 16.83
C LEU A 50 3.53 -0.05 15.51
N CYS A 51 4.61 -0.34 14.79
CA CYS A 51 4.86 0.29 13.49
C CYS A 51 3.76 -0.06 12.49
N ASN A 52 3.23 0.97 11.82
CA ASN A 52 2.22 0.83 10.77
C ASN A 52 2.82 1.11 9.39
N CYS A 53 2.54 0.23 8.43
CA CYS A 53 3.07 0.35 7.06
C CYS A 53 2.19 1.26 6.20
N ALA A 54 2.75 1.77 5.10
CA ALA A 54 2.06 2.71 4.21
C ALA A 54 0.78 2.12 3.60
N GLU A 55 0.81 0.86 3.19
CA GLU A 55 -0.31 0.14 2.58
C GLU A 55 -1.49 0.05 3.56
N ARG A 56 -1.20 -0.31 4.82
CA ARG A 56 -2.16 -0.35 5.91
C ARG A 56 -2.74 1.04 6.20
N THR A 57 -1.89 2.07 6.26
CA THR A 57 -2.36 3.46 6.44
C THR A 57 -3.35 3.87 5.34
N ALA A 58 -3.06 3.58 4.06
CA ALA A 58 -3.94 3.94 2.94
C ALA A 58 -5.30 3.22 3.00
N LEU A 59 -5.29 1.90 3.21
CA LEU A 59 -6.50 1.09 3.33
C LEU A 59 -7.35 1.48 4.54
N PHE A 60 -6.72 1.64 5.71
CA PHE A 60 -7.44 2.03 6.93
C PHE A 60 -8.02 3.44 6.82
N SER A 61 -7.33 4.37 6.14
CA SER A 61 -7.87 5.71 5.87
C SER A 61 -9.11 5.66 4.98
N ALA A 62 -9.14 4.79 3.98
CA ALA A 62 -10.32 4.62 3.13
C ALA A 62 -11.52 4.08 3.91
N LEU A 63 -11.30 3.06 4.75
CA LEU A 63 -12.32 2.52 5.65
C LEU A 63 -12.85 3.57 6.64
N ALA A 64 -11.94 4.33 7.26
CA ALA A 64 -12.31 5.41 8.19
C ALA A 64 -13.12 6.51 7.50
N ALA A 65 -12.96 6.69 6.19
CA ALA A 65 -13.74 7.62 5.38
C ALA A 65 -15.07 7.04 4.84
N GLY A 66 -15.42 5.81 5.23
CA GLY A 66 -16.72 5.19 4.93
C GLY A 66 -16.73 4.20 3.76
N TYR A 67 -15.59 3.96 3.10
CA TYR A 67 -15.49 2.91 2.07
C TYR A 67 -15.51 1.52 2.72
N ARG A 68 -15.95 0.51 1.97
CA ARG A 68 -16.05 -0.88 2.42
C ARG A 68 -15.01 -1.77 1.75
N PRO A 69 -14.69 -2.94 2.35
CA PRO A 69 -13.85 -3.94 1.71
C PRO A 69 -14.32 -4.26 0.28
N GLY A 70 -13.37 -4.25 -0.67
CA GLY A 70 -13.61 -4.55 -2.08
C GLY A 70 -14.09 -3.38 -2.94
N GLU A 71 -14.16 -2.16 -2.40
CA GLU A 71 -14.47 -0.93 -3.15
C GLU A 71 -13.23 -0.24 -3.72
N PHE A 72 -12.15 -1.01 -3.93
CA PHE A 72 -10.84 -0.53 -4.31
C PHE A 72 -10.41 -1.06 -5.68
N ALA A 73 -9.92 -0.17 -6.53
CA ALA A 73 -9.51 -0.50 -7.89
C ALA A 73 -8.02 -0.89 -7.96
N ALA A 74 -7.14 -0.10 -7.33
CA ALA A 74 -5.71 -0.37 -7.32
C ALA A 74 -5.01 0.31 -6.14
N ILE A 75 -3.84 -0.20 -5.76
CA ILE A 75 -2.92 0.46 -4.82
C ILE A 75 -1.51 0.53 -5.41
N ALA A 76 -0.88 1.71 -5.36
CA ALA A 76 0.54 1.86 -5.66
C ALA A 76 1.35 1.92 -4.36
N VAL A 77 2.53 1.29 -4.34
CA VAL A 77 3.47 1.29 -3.21
C VAL A 77 4.87 1.64 -3.70
N VAL A 78 5.53 2.56 -3.01
CA VAL A 78 6.88 3.04 -3.35
C VAL A 78 7.79 3.10 -2.13
N GLY A 79 9.05 2.73 -2.32
CA GLY A 79 10.13 2.95 -1.37
C GLY A 79 11.49 2.99 -2.05
N GLU A 80 12.52 3.21 -1.25
CA GLU A 80 13.90 3.35 -1.73
C GLU A 80 14.62 2.00 -1.72
N THR A 81 14.36 1.20 -2.75
CA THR A 81 14.88 -0.17 -2.92
C THR A 81 15.51 -0.34 -4.31
N HIS A 82 16.40 -1.33 -4.47
CA HIS A 82 17.09 -1.58 -5.74
C HIS A 82 16.12 -1.84 -6.90
N GLY A 83 15.11 -2.70 -6.72
CA GLY A 83 13.99 -2.89 -7.64
C GLY A 83 12.65 -2.48 -7.00
N PRO A 84 11.50 -2.78 -7.62
CA PRO A 84 10.18 -2.49 -7.06
C PRO A 84 10.04 -3.01 -5.63
N ILE A 85 9.52 -2.16 -4.72
CA ILE A 85 9.37 -2.54 -3.31
C ILE A 85 8.43 -3.75 -3.16
N ALA A 86 8.71 -4.62 -2.20
CA ALA A 86 7.84 -5.74 -1.85
C ALA A 86 7.06 -5.43 -0.55
N PRO A 87 5.71 -5.49 -0.55
CA PRO A 87 4.91 -5.40 0.66
C PRO A 87 5.28 -6.50 1.65
N CYS A 88 5.29 -6.20 2.95
CA CYS A 88 5.54 -7.19 3.99
C CYS A 88 4.35 -8.16 4.14
N GLY A 89 4.56 -9.32 4.75
CA GLY A 89 3.51 -10.36 4.87
C GLY A 89 2.21 -9.85 5.52
N ALA A 90 2.32 -9.01 6.56
CA ALA A 90 1.15 -8.42 7.21
C ALA A 90 0.35 -7.50 6.27
N CYS A 91 1.01 -6.68 5.45
CA CYS A 91 0.33 -5.84 4.45
C CYS A 91 -0.36 -6.69 3.38
N ARG A 92 0.27 -7.78 2.94
CA ARG A 92 -0.34 -8.68 1.95
C ARG A 92 -1.65 -9.28 2.46
N GLN A 93 -1.67 -9.74 3.70
CA GLN A 93 -2.88 -10.28 4.33
C GLN A 93 -3.98 -9.21 4.43
N VAL A 94 -3.64 -7.97 4.83
CA VAL A 94 -4.61 -6.86 4.89
C VAL A 94 -5.12 -6.46 3.51
N MET A 95 -4.26 -6.45 2.48
CA MET A 95 -4.67 -6.17 1.10
C MET A 95 -5.64 -7.22 0.57
N ILE A 96 -5.47 -8.51 0.91
CA ILE A 96 -6.40 -9.56 0.50
C ILE A 96 -7.76 -9.38 1.20
N GLU A 97 -7.75 -9.19 2.52
CA GLU A 97 -8.97 -9.03 3.32
C GLU A 97 -9.79 -7.82 2.87
N LEU A 98 -9.14 -6.66 2.72
CA LEU A 98 -9.81 -5.39 2.44
C LEU A 98 -9.96 -5.10 0.95
N GLY A 99 -9.03 -5.58 0.12
CA GLY A 99 -8.96 -5.32 -1.31
C GLY A 99 -9.62 -6.37 -2.19
N LYS A 100 -9.86 -7.57 -1.66
CA LYS A 100 -10.05 -8.82 -2.40
C LYS A 100 -8.76 -9.30 -3.09
N PRO A 101 -8.64 -10.60 -3.41
CA PRO A 101 -7.48 -11.14 -4.13
C PRO A 101 -7.20 -10.45 -5.46
N THR A 102 -8.23 -9.90 -6.11
CA THR A 102 -8.15 -9.24 -7.41
C THR A 102 -7.67 -7.79 -7.34
N LEU A 103 -7.44 -7.21 -6.15
CA LEU A 103 -6.92 -5.84 -6.04
C LEU A 103 -5.61 -5.70 -6.81
N GLU A 104 -5.57 -4.80 -7.77
CA GLU A 104 -4.34 -4.51 -8.52
C GLU A 104 -3.33 -3.80 -7.62
N VAL A 105 -2.08 -4.27 -7.65
CA VAL A 105 -0.98 -3.75 -6.85
C VAL A 105 0.15 -3.31 -7.77
N VAL A 106 0.45 -2.01 -7.74
CA VAL A 106 1.52 -1.37 -8.51
C VAL A 106 2.70 -1.13 -7.60
N LEU A 107 3.75 -1.93 -7.76
CA LEU A 107 4.98 -1.84 -6.97
C LEU A 107 6.01 -1.04 -7.75
N THR A 108 6.65 -0.08 -7.08
CA THR A 108 7.71 0.71 -7.71
C THR A 108 8.81 1.09 -6.71
N ASN A 109 9.90 1.62 -7.23
CA ASN A 109 10.99 2.22 -6.46
C ASN A 109 11.19 3.69 -6.84
N MET A 110 12.16 4.35 -6.21
CA MET A 110 12.51 5.74 -6.55
C MET A 110 13.30 5.89 -7.86
N GLN A 111 13.68 4.79 -8.50
CA GLN A 111 14.48 4.76 -9.74
C GLN A 111 13.61 4.63 -11.01
N GLY A 112 12.32 4.31 -10.86
CA GLY A 112 11.35 4.22 -11.95
C GLY A 112 11.00 2.80 -12.38
N ASP A 113 11.54 1.76 -11.72
CA ASP A 113 11.13 0.39 -12.00
C ASP A 113 9.69 0.16 -11.55
N VAL A 114 8.91 -0.54 -12.35
CA VAL A 114 7.50 -0.82 -12.06
C VAL A 114 7.20 -2.30 -12.25
N ARG A 115 6.48 -2.87 -11.28
CA ARG A 115 5.87 -4.20 -11.38
C ARG A 115 4.40 -4.10 -11.02
N VAL A 116 3.54 -4.55 -11.93
CA VAL A 116 2.09 -4.67 -11.69
C VAL A 116 1.78 -6.13 -11.35
N THR A 117 0.95 -6.36 -10.35
CA THR A 117 0.52 -7.68 -9.87
C THR A 117 -0.82 -7.56 -9.16
N SER A 118 -1.28 -8.61 -8.48
CA SER A 118 -2.50 -8.60 -7.67
C SER A 118 -2.21 -8.93 -6.20
N ALA A 119 -3.14 -8.58 -5.30
CA ALA A 119 -3.04 -8.96 -3.89
C ALA A 119 -2.94 -10.48 -3.70
N GLY A 120 -3.70 -11.26 -4.50
CA GLY A 120 -3.66 -12.73 -4.49
C GLY A 120 -2.32 -13.30 -4.93
N ASP A 121 -1.72 -12.77 -6.00
CA ASP A 121 -0.40 -13.23 -6.48
C ASP A 121 0.73 -12.93 -5.49
N LEU A 122 0.55 -11.91 -4.64
CA LEU A 122 1.51 -11.57 -3.59
C LEU A 122 1.46 -12.54 -2.41
N LEU A 123 0.32 -13.20 -2.16
CA LEU A 123 0.18 -14.17 -1.07
C LEU A 123 -0.69 -15.36 -1.53
N PRO A 124 -0.11 -16.29 -2.31
CA PRO A 124 -0.78 -17.53 -2.66
C PRO A 124 -1.19 -18.31 -1.41
N ASP A 125 -2.32 -19.01 -1.48
CA ASP A 125 -2.86 -19.82 -0.38
C ASP A 125 -3.02 -19.05 0.95
N ALA A 126 -3.37 -17.76 0.84
CA ALA A 126 -3.59 -16.89 1.99
C ALA A 126 -4.59 -17.49 2.99
N PHE A 127 -4.41 -17.12 4.26
CA PHE A 127 -5.36 -17.48 5.31
C PHE A 127 -6.64 -16.63 5.17
N TYR A 128 -7.80 -17.26 5.29
CA TYR A 128 -9.11 -16.62 5.33
C TYR A 128 -9.88 -17.09 6.57
N LEU A 129 -10.57 -16.17 7.25
CA LEU A 129 -11.57 -16.55 8.24
C LEU A 129 -12.86 -16.91 7.49
N ALA A 130 -13.43 -18.07 7.81
CA ALA A 130 -14.68 -18.56 7.24
C ALA A 130 -15.90 -17.76 7.73
#